data_AF-A0A2G5KB17-F1
#
_entry.id   AF-A0A2G5KB17-F1
#
_cell.length_a   1.000
_cell.length_b   1.000
_cell.length_c   1.000
_cell.angle_alpha   90.00
_cell.angle_beta   90.00
_cell.angle_gamma   90.00
#
_symmetry.space_group_name_H-M   'P 1'
#
loop_
_entity.id
_entity.type
_entity.pdbx_description
1 polymer ?
#
loop_
_entity_poly.entity_id
_entity_poly.type
_entity_poly.pdbx_seq_one_letter_code
_entity_poly.pdbx_strand_id
1 'polypeptide(L)'
;MILLRKNKFKVVLGTGLLALLCILWEYYNGGVITHHLLARKDLPGISNWWGLLTLPTLAWISLTVILERQNKNQGTENMVIRRFLAAFIFGALASLLWEFKLDEILQYYILLPLPIALFKPVHLPEYLLGFVIGMLFTFGGILPIIVGLVLMLICFLIYKFVRILKSLF
;
A
#
# COMPACT_ATOMS: atom_id res chain seq x y z
N MET A 1 15.83 -11.22 -10.43
CA MET A 1 16.42 -11.14 -9.07
C MET A 1 17.52 -10.07 -8.98
N ILE A 2 18.44 -10.02 -9.95
CA ILE A 2 19.55 -9.03 -9.98
C ILE A 2 19.03 -7.60 -10.15
N LEU A 3 17.97 -7.41 -10.94
CA LEU A 3 17.48 -6.07 -11.31
C LEU A 3 16.86 -5.34 -10.11
N LEU A 4 15.87 -5.94 -9.43
CA LEU A 4 15.28 -5.36 -8.21
C LEU A 4 16.34 -5.07 -7.12
N ARG A 5 17.30 -5.98 -6.91
CA ARG A 5 18.39 -5.79 -5.94
C ARG A 5 19.30 -4.62 -6.33
N LYS A 6 19.76 -4.57 -7.58
CA LYS A 6 20.63 -3.52 -8.10
C LYS A 6 19.95 -2.14 -8.07
N ASN A 7 18.63 -2.12 -8.22
CA ASN A 7 17.85 -0.89 -8.29
C ASN A 7 17.12 -0.53 -6.99
N LYS A 8 17.30 -1.27 -5.88
CA LYS A 8 16.58 -1.02 -4.61
C LYS A 8 16.66 0.46 -4.19
N PHE A 9 17.87 1.01 -4.19
CA PHE A 9 18.10 2.41 -3.81
C PHE A 9 17.40 3.39 -4.77
N LYS A 10 17.41 3.12 -6.07
CA LYS A 10 16.70 3.92 -7.07
C LYS A 10 15.19 3.89 -6.87
N VAL A 11 14.62 2.73 -6.51
CA VAL A 11 13.18 2.62 -6.22
C VAL A 11 12.84 3.42 -4.97
N VAL A 12 13.64 3.32 -3.90
CA VAL A 12 13.42 4.10 -2.66
C VAL A 12 13.50 5.60 -2.93
N LEU A 13 14.55 6.06 -3.63
CA LEU A 13 14.66 7.45 -4.06
C LEU A 13 13.47 7.88 -4.93
N GLY A 14 13.07 7.03 -5.88
CA GLY A 14 11.91 7.28 -6.73
C GLY A 14 10.62 7.48 -5.93
N THR A 15 10.40 6.68 -4.88
CA THR A 15 9.24 6.88 -3.99
C THR A 15 9.33 8.17 -3.19
N GLY A 16 10.51 8.57 -2.72
CA GLY A 16 10.70 9.86 -2.05
C GLY A 16 10.45 11.06 -2.98
N LEU A 17 10.97 10.98 -4.21
CA LEU A 17 10.72 12.00 -5.24
C LEU A 17 9.23 12.08 -5.60
N LEU A 18 8.54 10.94 -5.71
CA LEU A 18 7.11 10.93 -5.99
C LEU A 18 6.31 11.59 -4.85
N ALA A 19 6.60 11.27 -3.59
CA ALA A 19 5.99 11.94 -2.44
C ALA A 19 6.25 13.45 -2.46
N LEU A 20 7.48 13.86 -2.76
CA LEU A 20 7.85 15.27 -2.86
C LEU A 20 7.06 16.00 -3.95
N LEU A 21 6.90 15.40 -5.13
CA LEU A 21 6.13 15.98 -6.21
C LEU A 21 4.65 16.16 -5.82
N CYS A 22 4.04 15.17 -5.17
CA CYS A 22 2.66 15.28 -4.68
C CYS A 22 2.52 16.39 -3.63
N ILE A 23 3.45 16.47 -2.66
CA ILE A 23 3.38 17.48 -1.60
C ILE A 23 3.67 18.89 -2.13
N LEU A 24 4.58 19.04 -3.09
CA LEU A 24 4.81 20.31 -3.76
C LEU A 24 3.57 20.76 -4.52
N TRP A 25 2.89 19.82 -5.20
CA TRP A 25 1.61 20.11 -5.84
C TRP A 25 0.57 20.61 -4.82
N GLU A 26 0.39 19.92 -3.69
CA GLU A 26 -0.50 20.38 -2.61
C GLU A 26 -0.11 21.78 -2.10
N TYR A 27 1.18 22.00 -1.83
CA TYR A 27 1.70 23.27 -1.33
C TYR A 27 1.32 24.45 -2.24
N TYR A 28 1.45 24.29 -3.56
CA TYR A 28 1.08 25.34 -4.52
C TYR A 28 -0.44 25.44 -4.80
N ASN A 29 -1.24 24.43 -4.43
CA ASN A 29 -2.68 24.38 -4.68
C ASN A 29 -3.54 24.56 -3.42
N GLY A 30 -3.02 25.26 -2.39
CA GLY A 30 -3.80 25.57 -1.18
C GLY A 30 -3.17 25.10 0.13
N GLY A 31 -1.94 24.55 0.07
CA GLY A 31 -1.20 24.10 1.23
C GLY A 31 -1.22 22.58 1.41
N VAL A 32 -0.30 22.07 2.22
CA VAL A 32 -0.15 20.63 2.45
C VAL A 32 -1.33 20.09 3.25
N ILE A 33 -1.98 19.05 2.72
CA ILE A 33 -3.23 18.53 3.25
C ILE A 33 -2.98 17.82 4.58
N THR A 34 -3.91 17.99 5.52
CA THR A 34 -3.96 17.24 6.77
C THR A 34 -5.24 16.42 6.80
N HIS A 35 -5.09 15.11 6.72
CA HIS A 35 -6.23 14.19 6.77
C HIS A 35 -6.55 13.83 8.22
N HIS A 36 -7.81 13.99 8.61
CA HIS A 36 -8.28 13.47 9.89
C HIS A 36 -8.67 12.00 9.76
N LEU A 37 -8.38 11.23 10.80
CA LEU A 37 -8.76 9.81 10.85
C LEU A 37 -10.26 9.64 10.61
N LEU A 38 -10.64 8.65 9.81
CA LEU A 38 -12.03 8.33 9.46
C LEU A 38 -12.84 9.53 8.91
N ALA A 39 -12.17 10.49 8.29
CA ALA A 39 -12.77 11.75 7.82
C ALA A 39 -13.50 12.56 8.93
N ARG A 40 -13.12 12.33 10.20
CA ARG A 40 -13.74 12.94 11.38
C ARG A 40 -12.86 14.04 11.96
N LYS A 41 -13.29 15.29 11.86
CA LYS A 41 -12.53 16.47 12.30
C LYS A 41 -12.20 16.50 13.79
N ASP A 42 -12.96 15.78 14.61
CA ASP A 42 -12.75 15.62 16.04
C ASP A 42 -11.62 14.64 16.40
N LEU A 43 -11.11 13.87 15.42
CA LEU A 43 -9.98 12.97 15.60
C LEU A 43 -8.65 13.62 15.15
N PRO A 44 -7.49 13.11 15.60
CA PRO A 44 -6.19 13.64 15.22
C PRO A 44 -6.02 13.74 13.69
N GLY A 45 -5.56 14.90 13.26
CA GLY A 45 -5.15 15.17 11.88
C GLY A 45 -3.72 14.70 11.64
N ILE A 46 -3.47 14.08 10.50
CA ILE A 46 -2.15 13.64 10.07
C ILE A 46 -1.80 14.36 8.76
N SER A 47 -0.72 15.15 8.80
CA SER A 47 -0.26 15.92 7.64
C SER A 47 0.47 15.05 6.62
N ASN A 48 0.27 15.35 5.33
CA ASN A 48 0.95 14.68 4.23
C ASN A 48 2.46 14.89 4.21
N TRP A 49 3.00 15.87 4.95
CA TRP A 49 4.45 16.02 5.16
C TRP A 49 5.13 14.74 5.63
N TRP A 50 4.46 13.94 6.46
CA TRP A 50 4.99 12.65 6.92
C TRP A 50 5.26 11.68 5.75
N GLY A 51 4.56 11.83 4.63
CA GLY A 51 4.75 11.07 3.40
C GLY A 51 6.18 11.11 2.87
N LEU A 52 6.92 12.22 3.05
CA LEU A 52 8.32 12.33 2.63
C LEU A 52 9.24 11.33 3.33
N LEU A 53 8.93 10.98 4.58
CA LEU A 53 9.67 9.99 5.34
C LEU A 53 9.03 8.61 5.20
N THR A 54 7.72 8.50 5.44
CA THR A 54 7.06 7.20 5.57
C THR A 54 7.04 6.41 4.27
N LEU A 55 6.91 7.07 3.12
CA LEU A 55 6.84 6.36 1.84
C LEU A 55 8.18 5.71 1.44
N PRO A 56 9.33 6.43 1.43
CA PRO A 56 10.63 5.78 1.19
C PRO A 56 10.98 4.74 2.27
N THR A 57 10.60 4.94 3.54
CA THR A 57 10.78 3.93 4.58
C THR A 57 9.97 2.66 4.28
N LEU A 58 8.69 2.81 3.89
CA LEU A 58 7.85 1.69 3.46
C LEU A 58 8.47 0.95 2.27
N ALA A 59 8.94 1.68 1.25
CA ALA A 59 9.58 1.10 0.08
C ALA A 59 10.84 0.32 0.46
N TRP A 60 11.69 0.89 1.33
CA TRP A 60 12.90 0.23 1.81
C TRP A 60 12.59 -1.08 2.54
N ILE A 61 11.68 -1.05 3.51
CA ILE A 61 11.28 -2.24 4.29
C ILE A 61 10.66 -3.29 3.36
N SER A 62 9.69 -2.90 2.54
CA SER A 62 8.99 -3.80 1.62
C SER A 62 9.97 -4.50 0.68
N LEU A 63 10.88 -3.75 0.04
CA LEU A 63 11.88 -4.32 -0.86
C LEU A 63 12.85 -5.24 -0.13
N THR A 64 13.23 -4.92 1.11
CA THR A 64 14.11 -5.79 1.92
C THR A 64 13.45 -7.14 2.16
N VAL A 65 12.20 -7.14 2.63
CA VAL A 65 11.42 -8.37 2.89
C VAL A 65 11.19 -9.16 1.60
N ILE A 66 10.89 -8.50 0.48
CA ILE A 66 10.72 -9.14 -0.83
C ILE A 66 12.01 -9.86 -1.25
N LEU A 67 13.16 -9.17 -1.17
CA LEU A 67 14.45 -9.73 -1.58
C LEU A 67 14.86 -10.93 -0.72
N GLU A 68 14.66 -10.85 0.60
CA GLU A 68 14.92 -11.97 1.51
C GLU A 68 14.02 -13.18 1.19
N ARG A 69 12.74 -12.94 0.92
CA ARG A 69 11.78 -14.00 0.57
C ARG A 69 12.14 -14.65 -0.77
N GLN A 70 12.59 -13.87 -1.75
CA GLN A 70 13.04 -14.40 -3.05
C GLN A 70 14.28 -15.28 -2.93
N ASN A 71 15.24 -14.91 -2.06
CA ASN A 71 16.42 -15.76 -1.79
C ASN A 71 16.03 -17.13 -1.21
N LYS A 72 14.96 -17.19 -0.40
CA LYS A 72 14.51 -18.43 0.26
C LYS A 72 13.61 -19.31 -0.62
N ASN A 73 12.64 -18.71 -1.31
CA ASN A 73 11.54 -19.46 -1.94
C ASN A 73 11.53 -19.42 -3.49
N GLN A 74 12.67 -19.06 -4.12
CA GLN A 74 12.83 -18.97 -5.59
C GLN A 74 11.73 -18.18 -6.34
N GLY A 75 10.98 -17.30 -5.66
CA GLY A 75 9.89 -16.55 -6.27
C GLY A 75 10.38 -15.62 -7.38
N THR A 76 9.70 -15.62 -8.54
CA THR A 76 10.14 -14.83 -9.70
C THR A 76 9.88 -13.33 -9.51
N GLU A 77 10.72 -12.51 -10.14
CA GLU A 77 10.57 -11.05 -10.16
C GLU A 77 9.27 -10.62 -10.84
N ASN A 78 8.88 -11.30 -11.93
CA ASN A 78 7.62 -11.05 -12.62
C ASN A 78 6.41 -11.25 -11.72
N MET A 79 6.44 -12.21 -10.79
CA MET A 79 5.35 -12.41 -9.84
C MET A 79 5.21 -11.24 -8.87
N VAL A 80 6.33 -10.72 -8.36
CA VAL A 80 6.34 -9.55 -7.48
C VAL A 80 5.77 -8.32 -8.20
N ILE A 81 6.21 -8.07 -9.44
CA ILE A 81 5.73 -6.95 -10.25
C ILE A 81 4.23 -7.06 -10.51
N ARG A 82 3.72 -8.25 -10.88
CA ARG A 82 2.29 -8.46 -11.12
C ARG A 82 1.44 -8.20 -9.88
N ARG A 83 1.90 -8.62 -8.71
CA ARG A 83 1.21 -8.39 -7.42
C ARG A 83 1.22 -6.91 -7.04
N PHE A 84 2.37 -6.25 -7.19
CA PHE A 84 2.50 -4.81 -7.02
C PHE A 84 1.54 -4.05 -7.94
N LEU A 85 1.53 -4.36 -9.25
CA LEU A 85 0.65 -3.72 -10.22
C LEU A 85 -0.83 -3.95 -9.91
N ALA A 86 -1.21 -5.17 -9.49
CA ALA A 86 -2.58 -5.45 -9.09
C ALA A 86 -3.03 -4.57 -7.91
N ALA A 87 -2.17 -4.42 -6.89
CA ALA A 87 -2.46 -3.53 -5.76
C ALA A 87 -2.42 -2.04 -6.14
N PHE A 88 -1.53 -1.64 -7.03
CA PHE A 88 -1.46 -0.27 -7.54
C PHE A 88 -2.75 0.11 -8.25
N ILE A 89 -3.24 -0.75 -9.16
CA ILE A 89 -4.52 -0.54 -9.83
C ILE A 89 -5.67 -0.51 -8.81
N PHE A 90 -5.64 -1.41 -7.82
CA PHE A 90 -6.64 -1.42 -6.75
C PHE A 90 -6.65 -0.11 -5.95
N GLY A 91 -5.48 0.39 -5.53
CA GLY A 91 -5.35 1.67 -4.84
C GLY A 91 -5.79 2.85 -5.70
N ALA A 92 -5.39 2.88 -6.97
CA ALA A 92 -5.78 3.94 -7.91
C ALA A 92 -7.31 3.97 -8.14
N LEU A 93 -7.95 2.81 -8.26
CA LEU A 93 -9.41 2.72 -8.34
C LEU A 93 -10.09 3.19 -7.05
N ALA A 94 -9.55 2.85 -5.88
CA ALA A 94 -10.05 3.38 -4.61
C ALA A 94 -9.96 4.92 -4.55
N SER A 95 -8.84 5.50 -5.01
CA SER A 95 -8.69 6.95 -5.16
C SER A 95 -9.75 7.54 -6.08
N LEU A 96 -9.98 6.93 -7.26
CA LEU A 96 -10.99 7.41 -8.20
C LEU A 96 -12.40 7.35 -7.62
N LEU A 97 -12.77 6.27 -6.92
CA LEU A 97 -14.07 6.18 -6.24
C LEU A 97 -14.27 7.32 -5.24
N TRP A 98 -13.22 7.68 -4.50
CA TRP A 98 -13.26 8.82 -3.58
C TRP A 98 -13.43 10.15 -4.30
N GLU A 99 -12.63 10.42 -5.33
CA GLU A 99 -12.70 11.66 -6.11
C GLU A 99 -14.07 11.85 -6.79
N PHE A 100 -14.69 10.76 -7.23
CA PHE A 100 -16.03 10.76 -7.80
C PHE A 100 -17.17 10.78 -6.77
N LYS A 101 -16.86 10.92 -5.47
CA LYS A 101 -17.85 10.94 -4.36
C LYS A 101 -18.72 9.68 -4.33
N LEU A 102 -18.10 8.53 -4.59
CA LEU A 102 -18.71 7.20 -4.51
C LEU A 102 -18.27 6.49 -3.21
N ASP A 103 -18.33 7.20 -2.08
CA ASP A 103 -17.88 6.70 -0.77
C ASP A 103 -18.70 5.49 -0.29
N GLU A 104 -19.99 5.44 -0.65
CA GLU A 104 -20.86 4.28 -0.40
C GLU A 104 -20.35 2.99 -1.06
N ILE A 105 -19.65 3.10 -2.20
CA ILE A 105 -19.04 1.96 -2.90
C ILE A 105 -17.63 1.70 -2.35
N LEU A 106 -16.87 2.77 -2.10
CA LEU A 106 -15.49 2.69 -1.62
C LEU A 106 -15.37 1.87 -0.32
N GLN A 107 -16.29 2.06 0.62
CA GLN A 107 -16.28 1.33 1.90
C GLN A 107 -16.35 -0.20 1.73
N TYR A 108 -17.03 -0.70 0.69
CA TYR A 108 -17.08 -2.13 0.38
C TYR A 108 -15.89 -2.54 -0.50
N TYR A 109 -15.52 -1.68 -1.45
CA TYR A 109 -14.40 -1.91 -2.34
C TYR A 109 -13.08 -2.15 -1.59
N ILE A 110 -12.81 -1.35 -0.55
CA ILE A 110 -11.59 -1.43 0.24
C ILE A 110 -11.46 -2.77 0.99
N LEU A 111 -12.58 -3.47 1.22
CA LEU A 111 -12.65 -4.76 1.92
C LEU A 111 -12.47 -5.96 0.98
N LEU A 112 -12.47 -5.78 -0.34
CA LEU A 112 -12.29 -6.87 -1.33
C LEU A 112 -11.04 -7.75 -1.11
N PRO A 113 -9.90 -7.27 -0.58
CA PRO A 113 -8.78 -8.14 -0.27
C PRO A 113 -9.09 -9.25 0.75
N LEU A 114 -10.06 -9.03 1.65
CA LEU A 114 -10.41 -9.99 2.71
C LEU A 114 -10.93 -11.33 2.16
N PRO A 115 -11.97 -11.39 1.28
CA PRO A 115 -12.38 -12.65 0.68
C PRO A 115 -11.30 -13.25 -0.23
N ILE A 116 -10.47 -12.43 -0.90
CA ILE A 116 -9.35 -12.94 -1.72
C ILE A 116 -8.30 -13.64 -0.84
N ALA A 117 -8.12 -13.17 0.40
CA ALA A 117 -7.19 -13.74 1.37
C ALA A 117 -7.53 -15.19 1.76
N LEU A 118 -8.77 -15.66 1.53
CA LEU A 118 -9.13 -17.08 1.70
C LEU A 118 -8.37 -18.00 0.74
N PHE A 119 -7.99 -17.49 -0.42
CA PHE A 119 -7.38 -18.28 -1.51
C PHE A 119 -5.92 -17.91 -1.78
N LYS A 120 -5.57 -16.62 -1.69
CA LYS A 120 -4.25 -16.09 -2.08
C LYS A 120 -3.63 -15.26 -0.94
N PRO A 121 -2.30 -15.30 -0.76
CA PRO A 121 -1.63 -14.48 0.24
C PRO A 121 -1.53 -13.01 -0.24
N VAL A 122 -2.60 -12.24 -0.05
CA VAL A 122 -2.64 -10.80 -0.40
C VAL A 122 -2.01 -9.89 0.65
N HIS A 123 -1.52 -10.46 1.75
CA HIS A 123 -0.80 -9.76 2.83
C HIS A 123 0.69 -9.54 2.54
N LEU A 124 1.16 -9.82 1.31
CA LEU A 124 2.57 -9.69 0.99
C LEU A 124 2.96 -8.21 0.81
N PRO A 125 4.19 -7.81 1.19
CA PRO A 125 4.64 -6.42 1.17
C PRO A 125 4.53 -5.73 -0.19
N GLU A 126 4.67 -6.46 -1.31
CA GLU A 126 4.50 -5.87 -2.64
C GLU A 126 3.07 -5.38 -2.91
N TYR A 127 2.04 -5.98 -2.27
CA TYR A 127 0.68 -5.47 -2.35
C TYR A 127 0.53 -4.17 -1.55
N LEU A 128 1.08 -4.11 -0.33
CA LEU A 128 1.04 -2.89 0.49
C LEU A 128 1.70 -1.72 -0.22
N LEU A 129 2.90 -1.92 -0.79
CA LEU A 129 3.62 -0.86 -1.51
C LEU A 129 2.84 -0.39 -2.75
N GLY A 130 2.27 -1.31 -3.53
CA GLY A 130 1.46 -0.96 -4.70
C GLY A 130 0.23 -0.15 -4.33
N PHE A 131 -0.51 -0.62 -3.33
CA PHE A 131 -1.72 0.04 -2.82
C PHE A 131 -1.44 1.47 -2.34
N VAL A 132 -0.41 1.66 -1.53
CA VAL A 132 -0.03 2.99 -1.02
C VAL A 132 0.35 3.95 -2.15
N ILE A 133 1.15 3.48 -3.12
CA ILE A 133 1.53 4.32 -4.28
C ILE A 133 0.29 4.66 -5.13
N GLY A 134 -0.65 3.74 -5.30
CA GLY A 134 -1.91 3.99 -6.03
C GLY A 134 -2.82 5.02 -5.34
N MET A 135 -2.67 5.19 -4.03
CA MET A 135 -3.46 6.14 -3.23
C MET A 135 -2.74 7.45 -2.90
N LEU A 136 -1.48 7.57 -3.29
CA LEU A 136 -0.59 8.65 -2.85
C LEU A 136 -1.11 10.05 -3.19
N PHE A 137 -1.65 10.25 -4.39
CA PHE A 137 -2.08 11.58 -4.84
C PHE A 137 -3.34 12.07 -4.12
N THR A 138 -4.29 11.17 -3.84
CA THR A 138 -5.59 11.53 -3.25
C THR A 138 -5.57 11.55 -1.72
N PHE A 139 -4.82 10.63 -1.09
CA PHE A 139 -4.84 10.42 0.37
C PHE A 139 -3.48 10.65 1.04
N GLY A 140 -2.46 11.05 0.28
CA GLY A 140 -1.10 11.20 0.78
C GLY A 140 -0.41 9.86 1.08
N GLY A 141 0.72 9.92 1.80
CA GLY A 141 1.51 8.72 2.08
C GLY A 141 1.04 7.94 3.30
N ILE A 142 0.73 8.62 4.41
CA ILE A 142 0.63 7.99 5.72
C ILE A 142 -0.73 7.34 5.99
N LEU A 143 -1.83 7.95 5.56
CA LEU A 143 -3.17 7.39 5.75
C LEU A 143 -3.34 6.05 4.99
N PRO A 144 -2.94 5.95 3.70
CA PRO A 144 -2.88 4.66 3.00
C PRO A 144 -2.01 3.60 3.69
N ILE A 145 -0.90 4.00 4.30
CA ILE A 145 -0.02 3.06 5.03
C ILE A 145 -0.76 2.48 6.23
N ILE A 146 -1.41 3.31 7.04
CA ILE A 146 -2.14 2.87 8.23
C ILE A 146 -3.26 1.90 7.82
N VAL A 147 -4.12 2.30 6.89
CA VAL A 147 -5.22 1.45 6.40
C VAL A 147 -4.69 0.16 5.77
N GLY A 148 -3.65 0.26 4.94
CA GLY A 148 -3.03 -0.88 4.27
C GLY A 148 -2.40 -1.87 5.25
N LEU A 149 -1.77 -1.40 6.32
CA LEU A 149 -1.19 -2.27 7.35
C LEU A 149 -2.28 -3.02 8.14
N VAL A 150 -3.39 -2.36 8.48
CA VAL A 150 -4.54 -3.02 9.12
C VAL A 150 -5.11 -4.11 8.20
N LEU A 151 -5.36 -3.78 6.92
CA LEU A 151 -5.87 -4.75 5.95
C LEU A 151 -4.88 -5.91 5.74
N MET A 152 -3.58 -5.61 5.64
CA MET A 152 -2.52 -6.62 5.50
C MET A 152 -2.52 -7.60 6.68
N LEU A 153 -2.65 -7.09 7.91
CA LEU A 153 -2.71 -7.92 9.12
C LEU A 153 -3.94 -8.83 9.11
N ILE A 154 -5.12 -8.28 8.82
CA ILE A 154 -6.36 -9.07 8.76
C ILE A 154 -6.26 -10.14 7.66
N CYS A 155 -5.77 -9.77 6.47
CA CYS A 155 -5.55 -10.72 5.37
C CYS A 155 -4.55 -11.82 5.74
N PHE A 156 -3.50 -11.50 6.51
CA PHE A 156 -2.55 -12.48 7.01
C PHE A 156 -3.23 -13.48 7.96
N LEU A 157 -4.03 -12.98 8.91
CA LEU A 157 -4.78 -13.81 9.85
C LEU A 157 -5.76 -14.75 9.12
N ILE A 158 -6.55 -14.22 8.18
CA ILE A 158 -7.48 -15.01 7.36
C ILE A 158 -6.73 -16.11 6.60
N TYR A 159 -5.67 -15.74 5.87
CA TYR A 159 -4.91 -16.69 5.06
C TYR A 159 -4.29 -17.80 5.93
N LYS A 160 -3.72 -17.43 7.09
CA LYS A 160 -3.10 -18.39 8.00
C LYS A 160 -4.13 -19.32 8.64
N PHE A 161 -5.27 -18.78 9.08
CA PHE A 161 -6.36 -19.55 9.66
C PHE A 161 -6.88 -20.62 8.70
N VAL A 162 -7.14 -20.27 7.44
CA VAL A 162 -7.60 -21.23 6.42
C VAL A 162 -6.58 -22.35 6.17
N ARG A 163 -5.27 -22.03 6.20
CA ARG A 163 -4.22 -23.05 6.00
C ARG A 163 -4.07 -23.98 7.19
N ILE A 164 -4.24 -23.46 8.41
CA ILE A 164 -4.26 -24.29 9.62
C ILE A 164 -5.48 -25.23 9.58
N LEU A 165 -6.67 -24.70 9.26
CA LEU A 165 -7.89 -25.51 9.20
C LEU A 165 -7.75 -26.65 8.18
N LYS A 166 -7.20 -26.37 6.99
CA LYS A 166 -6.91 -27.38 5.95
C LYS A 166 -5.83 -28.40 6.32
N SER A 167 -5.09 -28.19 7.40
CA SER A 167 -4.08 -29.14 7.87
C SER A 167 -4.60 -30.06 8.99
N LEU A 168 -5.74 -29.70 9.59
CA LEU A 168 -6.38 -30.47 10.67
C LEU A 168 -7.42 -31.48 10.17
N PHE A 169 -7.91 -31.31 8.95
CA PHE A 169 -8.84 -32.20 8.24
C PHE A 169 -8.17 -32.71 6.97
#